data_AF-A0AAW6LLT4-F1
#
_entry.id   AF-A0AAW6LLT4-F1
#
_cell.length_a   1.000
_cell.length_b   1.000
_cell.length_c   1.000
_cell.angle_alpha   90.00
_cell.angle_beta   90.00
_cell.angle_gamma   90.00
#
_symmetry.space_group_name_H-M   'P 1'
#
loop_
_entity.id
_entity.type
_entity.pdbx_description
1 polymer ?
#
loop_
_entity_poly.entity_id
_entity_poly.type
_entity_poly.pdbx_seq_one_letter_code
_entity_poly.pdbx_strand_id
1 'polypeptide(L)'
;MTTYEVAQRALALAALLDSRLENVEEPAVIQAWASCFDGEDVFTEEALAAVRAHYKKPNPFPVKPGDILAHVKKLPYNSSPERVMAFLARWSQYPYSDAIFRLTGQQFKPTYPTPPGIHGDAAKEAEFHRAEHVAWIKANGHQLVAAAMSNPIPILALE
;
A
#
# COMPACT_ATOMS: atom_id res chain seq x y z
N MET A 1 -2.17 -1.62 10.50
CA MET A 1 -2.92 -0.36 10.41
C MET A 1 -4.31 -0.68 9.94
N THR A 2 -5.34 -0.20 10.63
CA THR A 2 -6.75 -0.51 10.31
C THR A 2 -7.39 0.61 9.49
N THR A 3 -8.45 0.30 8.76
CA THR A 3 -9.27 1.31 8.06
C THR A 3 -9.84 2.35 9.02
N TYR A 4 -10.10 1.94 10.28
CA TYR A 4 -10.50 2.84 11.36
C TYR A 4 -9.44 3.88 11.70
N GLU A 5 -8.16 3.49 11.84
CA GLU A 5 -7.06 4.42 12.11
C GLU A 5 -6.88 5.42 10.97
N VAL A 6 -6.97 4.95 9.72
CA VAL A 6 -6.89 5.81 8.52
C VAL A 6 -8.04 6.81 8.51
N ALA A 7 -9.27 6.35 8.73
CA ALA A 7 -10.47 7.19 8.79
C ALA A 7 -10.38 8.24 9.90
N GLN A 8 -9.99 7.85 11.11
CA GLN A 8 -9.82 8.74 12.24
C GLN A 8 -8.83 9.86 11.92
N ARG A 9 -7.66 9.51 11.37
CA ARG A 9 -6.60 10.48 11.03
C ARG A 9 -7.05 11.44 9.93
N ALA A 10 -7.71 10.93 8.89
CA ALA A 10 -8.23 11.73 7.79
C ALA A 10 -9.33 12.71 8.25
N LEU A 11 -10.29 12.23 9.07
CA LEU A 11 -11.35 13.05 9.66
C LEU A 11 -10.80 14.15 10.57
N ALA A 12 -9.86 13.80 11.46
CA ALA A 12 -9.23 14.76 12.36
C ALA A 12 -8.54 15.89 11.57
N LEU A 13 -7.77 15.57 10.53
CA LEU A 13 -7.17 16.59 9.67
C LEU A 13 -8.23 17.41 8.92
N ALA A 14 -9.28 16.77 8.41
CA ALA A 14 -10.34 17.45 7.69
C ALA A 14 -11.08 18.47 8.57
N ALA A 15 -11.38 18.14 9.83
CA ALA A 15 -12.04 19.03 10.77
C ALA A 15 -11.17 20.22 11.19
N LEU A 16 -9.84 20.06 11.22
CA LEU A 16 -8.92 21.19 11.42
C LEU A 16 -8.93 22.18 10.25
N LEU A 17 -9.28 21.72 9.05
CA LEU A 17 -9.30 22.54 7.83
C LEU A 17 -10.68 23.08 7.47
N ASP A 18 -11.75 22.42 7.93
CA ASP A 18 -13.13 22.76 7.60
C ASP A 18 -14.03 22.66 8.83
N SER A 19 -14.37 23.81 9.40
CA SER A 19 -15.21 23.92 10.59
C SER A 19 -16.67 23.51 10.37
N ARG A 20 -17.10 23.20 9.14
CA ARG A 20 -18.43 22.67 8.84
C ARG A 20 -18.55 21.18 9.12
N LEU A 21 -17.44 20.49 9.37
CA LEU A 21 -17.44 19.09 9.77
C LEU A 21 -17.72 18.98 11.27
N GLU A 22 -18.91 18.50 11.59
CA GLU A 22 -19.37 18.28 12.97
C GLU A 22 -19.18 16.81 13.38
N ASN A 23 -19.10 16.55 14.68
CA ASN A 23 -19.13 15.21 15.28
C ASN A 23 -18.04 14.23 14.77
N VAL A 24 -16.91 14.75 14.26
CA VAL A 24 -15.85 13.92 13.67
C VAL A 24 -15.11 13.02 14.67
N GLU A 25 -15.23 13.33 15.96
CA GLU A 25 -14.66 12.53 17.05
C GLU A 25 -15.59 11.41 17.49
N GLU A 26 -16.86 11.40 17.05
CA GLU A 26 -17.80 10.36 17.41
C GLU A 26 -17.38 9.01 16.81
N PRO A 27 -17.25 7.95 17.63
CA PRO A 27 -16.81 6.64 17.15
C PRO A 27 -17.66 6.08 16.01
N ALA A 28 -18.97 6.37 16.01
CA ALA A 28 -19.90 5.94 14.96
C ALA A 28 -19.60 6.61 13.61
N VAL A 29 -19.23 7.90 13.61
CA VAL A 29 -18.85 8.64 12.40
C VAL A 29 -17.54 8.08 11.82
N ILE A 30 -16.55 7.85 12.68
CA ILE A 30 -15.27 7.26 12.28
C ILE A 30 -15.49 5.85 11.71
N GLN A 31 -16.33 5.03 12.35
CA GLN A 31 -16.64 3.69 11.88
C GLN A 31 -17.37 3.70 10.52
N ALA A 32 -18.30 4.65 10.31
CA ALA A 32 -18.99 4.81 9.03
C ALA A 32 -18.05 5.25 7.90
N TRP A 33 -17.02 6.04 8.22
CA TRP A 33 -15.95 6.36 7.28
C TRP A 33 -15.05 5.16 7.00
N ALA A 34 -14.65 4.44 8.05
CA ALA A 34 -13.81 3.26 7.96
C ALA A 34 -14.43 2.18 7.08
N SER A 35 -15.74 1.96 7.17
CA SER A 35 -16.44 0.97 6.33
C SER A 35 -16.41 1.33 4.83
N CYS A 36 -16.28 2.60 4.48
CA CYS A 36 -16.08 3.02 3.09
C CYS A 36 -14.67 2.68 2.57
N PHE A 37 -13.70 2.45 3.47
CA PHE A 37 -12.32 2.12 3.14
C PHE A 37 -12.06 0.60 3.15
N ASP A 38 -13.01 -0.21 3.61
CA ASP A 38 -12.85 -1.66 3.68
C ASP A 38 -12.67 -2.28 2.30
N GLY A 39 -11.60 -3.08 2.15
CA GLY A 39 -11.22 -3.72 0.89
C GLY A 39 -10.51 -2.80 -0.11
N GLU A 40 -10.30 -1.52 0.22
CA GLU A 40 -9.58 -0.56 -0.62
C GLU A 40 -8.12 -0.42 -0.16
N ASP A 41 -7.19 -0.30 -1.11
CA ASP A 41 -5.77 -0.02 -0.83
C ASP A 41 -5.61 1.48 -0.47
N VAL A 42 -6.01 1.86 0.75
CA VAL A 42 -5.87 3.22 1.29
C VAL A 42 -5.02 3.25 2.56
N PHE A 43 -3.99 4.11 2.54
CA PHE A 43 -3.01 4.23 3.62
C PHE A 43 -3.02 5.64 4.23
N THR A 44 -2.53 5.78 5.46
CA THR A 44 -2.66 7.00 6.25
C THR A 44 -2.01 8.20 5.57
N GLU A 45 -0.74 8.09 5.13
CA GLU A 45 -0.05 9.22 4.48
C GLU A 45 -0.81 9.72 3.25
N GLU A 46 -1.32 8.79 2.45
CA GLU A 46 -2.04 9.09 1.21
C GLU A 46 -3.43 9.67 1.48
N ALA A 47 -4.13 9.18 2.50
CA ALA A 47 -5.41 9.73 2.92
C ALA A 47 -5.25 11.18 3.43
N LEU A 48 -4.21 11.45 4.21
CA LEU A 48 -3.89 12.81 4.67
C LEU A 48 -3.49 13.71 3.49
N ALA A 49 -2.71 13.20 2.53
CA ALA A 49 -2.37 13.92 1.31
C ALA A 49 -3.62 14.24 0.48
N ALA A 50 -4.56 13.30 0.37
CA ALA A 50 -5.83 13.48 -0.33
C ALA A 50 -6.67 14.60 0.31
N VAL A 51 -6.79 14.61 1.64
CA VAL A 51 -7.49 15.68 2.38
C VAL A 51 -6.85 17.04 2.09
N ARG A 52 -5.52 17.15 2.18
CA ARG A 52 -4.80 18.40 1.85
C ARG A 52 -5.01 18.81 0.39
N ALA A 53 -4.95 17.87 -0.54
CA ALA A 53 -5.14 18.14 -1.96
C ALA A 53 -6.58 18.61 -2.25
N HIS A 54 -7.57 18.07 -1.55
CA HIS A 54 -8.97 18.48 -1.68
C HIS A 54 -9.18 19.93 -1.23
N TYR A 55 -8.69 20.30 -0.05
CA TYR A 55 -8.88 21.65 0.49
C TYR A 55 -8.01 22.74 -0.16
N LYS A 56 -7.04 22.36 -1.03
CA LYS A 56 -6.32 23.31 -1.89
C LYS A 56 -7.14 23.82 -3.08
N LYS A 57 -8.27 23.18 -3.41
CA LYS A 57 -9.16 23.61 -4.49
C LYS A 57 -9.86 24.92 -4.11
N PRO A 58 -10.20 25.79 -5.08
CA PRO A 58 -11.03 26.96 -4.79
C PRO A 58 -12.42 26.54 -4.31
N ASN A 59 -12.91 27.14 -3.23
CA ASN A 59 -14.22 26.90 -2.62
C ASN A 59 -14.56 25.39 -2.42
N PRO A 60 -13.75 24.65 -1.64
CA PRO A 60 -13.98 23.23 -1.46
C PRO A 60 -15.26 22.97 -0.65
N PHE A 61 -16.07 22.01 -1.09
CA PHE A 61 -17.12 21.42 -0.26
C PHE A 61 -16.49 20.51 0.82
N PRO A 62 -17.21 20.19 1.92
CA PRO A 62 -16.71 19.27 2.93
C PRO A 62 -16.32 17.92 2.31
N VAL A 63 -15.09 17.48 2.57
CA VAL A 63 -14.53 16.24 2.01
C VAL A 63 -15.33 15.01 2.45
N LYS A 64 -15.50 14.05 1.56
CA LYS A 64 -16.15 12.75 1.81
C LYS A 64 -15.16 11.60 1.64
N PRO A 65 -15.45 10.39 2.18
CA PRO A 65 -14.59 9.22 1.99
C PRO A 65 -14.31 8.92 0.52
N GLY A 66 -15.32 9.07 -0.34
CA GLY A 66 -15.19 8.86 -1.79
C GLY A 66 -14.19 9.78 -2.47
N ASP A 67 -14.04 11.03 -2.00
CA ASP A 67 -13.05 11.97 -2.53
C ASP A 67 -11.62 11.51 -2.23
N ILE A 68 -11.40 10.93 -1.05
CA ILE A 68 -10.12 10.36 -0.64
C ILE A 68 -9.80 9.14 -1.51
N LEU A 69 -10.73 8.20 -1.64
CA LEU A 69 -10.56 7.02 -2.48
C LEU A 69 -10.26 7.39 -3.94
N ALA A 70 -11.00 8.36 -4.49
CA ALA A 70 -10.80 8.83 -5.86
C ALA A 70 -9.43 9.49 -6.08
N HIS A 71 -8.86 10.11 -5.04
CA HIS A 71 -7.49 10.63 -5.08
C HIS A 71 -6.47 9.49 -5.01
N VAL A 72 -6.62 8.61 -4.03
CA VAL A 72 -5.70 7.52 -3.73
C VAL A 72 -5.59 6.52 -4.88
N LYS A 73 -6.69 6.21 -5.56
CA LYS A 73 -6.71 5.34 -6.76
C LYS A 73 -5.86 5.85 -7.93
N LYS A 74 -5.48 7.13 -7.93
CA LYS A 74 -4.64 7.74 -8.98
C LYS A 74 -3.16 7.79 -8.59
N LEU A 75 -2.82 7.40 -7.37
CA LEU A 75 -1.45 7.43 -6.88
C LEU A 75 -0.67 6.19 -7.37
N PRO A 76 0.62 6.36 -7.71
CA PRO A 76 1.46 5.23 -8.11
C PRO A 76 1.76 4.29 -6.92
N TYR A 77 2.24 3.07 -7.18
CA TYR A 77 2.56 2.10 -6.11
C TYR A 77 3.66 2.55 -5.12
N ASN A 78 4.45 3.55 -5.48
CA ASN A 78 5.50 4.15 -4.64
C ASN A 78 5.07 5.49 -4.02
N SER A 79 3.77 5.79 -3.94
CA SER A 79 3.28 7.03 -3.32
C SER A 79 3.47 7.13 -1.82
N SER A 80 3.58 5.98 -1.13
CA SER A 80 3.85 5.92 0.30
C SER A 80 4.62 4.65 0.67
N PRO A 81 5.40 4.67 1.77
CA PRO A 81 6.02 3.47 2.32
C PRO A 81 5.01 2.36 2.65
N GLU A 82 3.83 2.70 3.16
CA GLU A 82 2.81 1.70 3.51
C GLU A 82 2.27 0.97 2.28
N ARG A 83 2.02 1.69 1.18
CA ARG A 83 1.62 1.08 -0.09
C ARG A 83 2.67 0.15 -0.64
N VAL A 84 3.94 0.56 -0.59
CA VAL A 84 5.05 -0.31 -1.01
C VAL A 84 5.12 -1.57 -0.14
N MET A 85 5.00 -1.43 1.18
CA MET A 85 5.00 -2.58 2.09
C MET A 85 3.83 -3.55 1.80
N ALA A 86 2.63 -3.02 1.56
CA ALA A 86 1.47 -3.83 1.18
C ALA A 86 1.68 -4.53 -0.17
N PHE A 87 2.28 -3.84 -1.14
CA PHE A 87 2.64 -4.41 -2.44
C PHE A 87 3.64 -5.57 -2.27
N LEU A 88 4.72 -5.36 -1.52
CA LEU A 88 5.73 -6.40 -1.25
C LEU A 88 5.11 -7.62 -0.57
N ALA A 89 4.22 -7.41 0.40
CA ALA A 89 3.51 -8.51 1.08
C ALA A 89 2.58 -9.29 0.15
N ARG A 90 1.86 -8.60 -0.76
CA ARG A 90 1.00 -9.24 -1.77
C ARG A 90 1.83 -10.08 -2.75
N TRP A 91 2.94 -9.50 -3.24
CA TRP A 91 3.77 -10.13 -4.27
C TRP A 91 4.78 -11.14 -3.73
N SER A 92 4.98 -11.24 -2.41
CA SER A 92 5.86 -12.23 -1.79
C SER A 92 5.48 -13.68 -2.12
N GLN A 93 4.20 -13.92 -2.43
CA GLN A 93 3.69 -15.26 -2.75
C GLN A 93 4.10 -15.75 -4.16
N TYR A 94 4.69 -14.88 -4.98
CA TYR A 94 4.99 -15.14 -6.40
C TYR A 94 6.49 -14.97 -6.68
N PRO A 95 7.34 -15.97 -6.34
CA PRO A 95 8.81 -15.87 -6.42
C PRO A 95 9.35 -15.65 -7.84
N TYR A 96 8.55 -15.91 -8.87
CA TYR A 96 8.94 -15.76 -10.28
C TYR A 96 8.35 -14.51 -10.94
N SER A 97 7.57 -13.71 -10.20
CA SER A 97 7.04 -12.45 -10.72
C SER A 97 8.14 -11.39 -10.79
N ASP A 98 8.12 -10.57 -11.85
CA ASP A 98 9.00 -9.43 -12.00
C ASP A 98 8.46 -8.16 -11.32
N ALA A 99 7.28 -8.21 -10.71
CA ALA A 99 6.59 -7.06 -10.11
C ALA A 99 7.44 -6.31 -9.07
N ILE A 100 8.12 -7.05 -8.18
CA ILE A 100 9.02 -6.45 -7.18
C ILE A 100 10.25 -5.85 -7.85
N PHE A 101 10.80 -6.49 -8.88
CA PHE A 101 11.93 -5.94 -9.64
C PHE A 101 11.55 -4.66 -10.38
N ARG A 102 10.37 -4.62 -11.02
CA ARG A 102 9.87 -3.40 -11.67
C ARG A 102 9.70 -2.25 -10.68
N LEU A 103 9.20 -2.54 -9.47
CA LEU A 103 8.99 -1.54 -8.42
C LEU A 103 10.31 -1.08 -7.77
N THR A 104 11.22 -1.99 -7.47
CA THR A 104 12.37 -1.73 -6.59
C THR A 104 13.72 -1.70 -7.33
N GLY A 105 13.77 -2.19 -8.56
CA GLY A 105 15.00 -2.50 -9.28
C GLY A 105 15.77 -3.71 -8.71
N GLN A 106 15.27 -4.34 -7.64
CA GLN A 106 15.93 -5.48 -7.00
C GLN A 106 15.29 -6.80 -7.41
N GLN A 107 16.13 -7.76 -7.78
CA GLN A 107 15.70 -9.07 -8.24
C GLN A 107 15.96 -10.14 -7.19
N PHE A 108 14.92 -10.89 -6.85
CA PHE A 108 15.06 -12.14 -6.11
C PHE A 108 15.67 -13.22 -7.01
N LYS A 109 16.66 -13.95 -6.48
CA LYS A 109 17.30 -15.07 -7.19
C LYS A 109 17.06 -16.34 -6.36
N PRO A 110 16.15 -17.22 -6.79
CA PRO A 110 15.87 -18.45 -6.06
C PRO A 110 17.10 -19.36 -6.05
N THR A 111 17.28 -20.11 -4.96
CA THR A 111 18.37 -21.09 -4.85
C THR A 111 18.18 -22.23 -5.84
N TYR A 112 19.18 -22.44 -6.70
CA TYR A 112 19.19 -23.55 -7.66
C TYR A 112 20.60 -24.16 -7.81
N PRO A 113 20.74 -25.51 -7.83
CA PRO A 113 19.69 -26.51 -7.66
C PRO A 113 19.08 -26.46 -6.25
N THR A 114 17.84 -26.88 -6.12
CA THR A 114 17.16 -26.98 -4.81
C THR A 114 17.77 -28.12 -3.97
N PRO A 115 17.58 -28.11 -2.64
CA PRO A 115 18.16 -29.13 -1.76
C PRO A 115 17.75 -30.58 -2.14
N PRO A 116 18.57 -31.58 -1.76
CA PRO A 116 18.22 -32.98 -1.95
C PRO A 116 16.84 -33.34 -1.38
N GLY A 117 16.04 -34.10 -2.14
CA GLY A 117 14.67 -34.46 -1.75
C GLY A 117 13.59 -33.45 -2.15
N ILE A 118 13.97 -32.27 -2.64
CA ILE A 118 13.10 -31.26 -3.25
C ILE A 118 13.32 -31.22 -4.77
N HIS A 119 14.58 -31.34 -5.19
CA HIS A 119 14.95 -31.20 -6.60
C HIS A 119 14.25 -32.18 -7.53
N GLY A 120 13.66 -31.66 -8.61
CA GLY A 120 12.89 -32.43 -9.60
C GLY A 120 11.41 -32.63 -9.26
N ASP A 121 10.96 -32.20 -8.08
CA ASP A 121 9.54 -32.17 -7.67
C ASP A 121 9.01 -30.74 -7.75
N ALA A 122 8.30 -30.42 -8.84
CA ALA A 122 7.85 -29.06 -9.13
C ALA A 122 7.00 -28.42 -8.02
N ALA A 123 6.19 -29.21 -7.31
CA ALA A 123 5.35 -28.69 -6.23
C ALA A 123 6.21 -28.28 -5.02
N LYS A 124 7.15 -29.14 -4.63
CA LYS A 124 8.06 -28.85 -3.52
C LYS A 124 9.04 -27.73 -3.86
N GLU A 125 9.51 -27.65 -5.10
CA GLU A 125 10.36 -26.54 -5.55
C GLU A 125 9.62 -25.21 -5.48
N ALA A 126 8.36 -25.17 -5.92
CA ALA A 126 7.54 -23.96 -5.84
C ALA A 126 7.28 -23.52 -4.39
N GLU A 127 7.01 -24.45 -3.47
CA GLU A 127 6.85 -24.16 -2.05
C GLU A 127 8.15 -23.65 -1.42
N PHE A 128 9.27 -24.31 -1.73
CA PHE A 128 10.60 -23.92 -1.26
C PHE A 128 10.97 -22.50 -1.70
N HIS A 129 10.86 -22.18 -3.00
CA HIS A 129 11.18 -20.84 -3.51
C HIS A 129 10.23 -19.77 -2.97
N ARG A 130 8.95 -20.09 -2.71
CA ARG A 130 8.02 -19.16 -2.07
C ARG A 130 8.46 -18.82 -0.65
N ALA A 131 8.83 -19.84 0.14
CA ALA A 131 9.34 -19.62 1.49
C ALA A 131 10.62 -18.79 1.49
N GLU A 132 11.54 -19.07 0.57
CA GLU A 132 12.77 -18.31 0.39
C GLU A 132 12.50 -16.85 -0.02
N HIS A 133 11.56 -16.62 -0.93
CA HIS A 133 11.19 -15.27 -1.37
C HIS A 133 10.58 -14.44 -0.24
N VAL A 134 9.69 -15.03 0.56
CA VAL A 134 9.13 -14.38 1.77
C VAL A 134 10.25 -14.02 2.75
N ALA A 135 11.21 -14.93 2.98
CA ALA A 135 12.36 -14.68 3.85
C ALA A 135 13.26 -13.56 3.31
N TRP A 136 13.51 -13.54 2.00
CA TRP A 136 14.28 -12.50 1.33
C TRP A 136 13.62 -11.13 1.46
N ILE A 137 12.31 -11.01 1.24
CA ILE A 137 11.57 -9.75 1.45
C ILE A 137 11.64 -9.32 2.91
N LYS A 138 11.48 -10.23 3.86
CA LYS A 138 11.59 -9.92 5.29
C LYS A 138 12.98 -9.40 5.66
N ALA A 139 14.03 -9.97 5.10
CA ALA A 139 15.41 -9.55 5.36
C ALA A 139 15.78 -8.21 4.70
N ASN A 140 15.20 -7.90 3.54
CA ASN A 140 15.56 -6.73 2.74
C ASN A 140 14.48 -5.63 2.72
N GLY A 141 13.39 -5.78 3.48
CA GLY A 141 12.18 -4.96 3.36
C GLY A 141 12.44 -3.45 3.40
N HIS A 142 13.27 -2.97 4.33
CA HIS A 142 13.60 -1.55 4.42
C HIS A 142 14.36 -1.04 3.18
N GLN A 143 15.27 -1.85 2.63
CA GLN A 143 16.02 -1.49 1.43
C GLN A 143 15.12 -1.51 0.19
N LEU A 144 14.20 -2.48 0.10
CA LEU A 144 13.22 -2.57 -0.98
C LEU A 144 12.27 -1.37 -0.98
N VAL A 145 11.79 -0.96 0.20
CA VAL A 145 10.98 0.25 0.36
C VAL A 145 11.78 1.48 -0.06
N ALA A 146 12.98 1.67 0.47
CA ALA A 146 13.81 2.82 0.12
C ALA A 146 14.11 2.90 -1.39
N ALA A 147 14.38 1.75 -2.03
CA ALA A 147 14.60 1.66 -3.46
C ALA A 147 13.33 2.02 -4.26
N ALA A 148 12.17 1.48 -3.89
CA ALA A 148 10.89 1.82 -4.52
C ALA A 148 10.56 3.32 -4.44
N MET A 149 10.74 3.90 -3.25
CA MET A 149 10.47 5.33 -3.03
C MET A 149 11.43 6.24 -3.82
N SER A 150 12.62 5.74 -4.15
CA SER A 150 13.62 6.47 -4.96
C SER A 150 13.47 6.23 -6.46
N ASN A 151 12.64 5.27 -6.88
CA ASN A 151 12.50 4.88 -8.27
C ASN A 151 11.41 5.71 -8.97
N PRO A 152 11.72 6.50 -10.02
CA PRO A 152 10.72 7.25 -10.77
C PRO A 152 9.95 6.33 -11.71
N ILE A 153 8.99 5.56 -11.19
CA ILE A 153 8.16 4.66 -12.00
C ILE A 153 6.95 5.42 -12.56
N PRO A 154 6.60 5.24 -13.86
CA PRO A 154 5.38 5.79 -14.42
C PRO A 154 4.12 5.19 -13.76
N ILE A 155 3.09 6.03 -13.62
CA ILE A 155 1.88 5.84 -12.78
C ILE A 155 1.03 4.57 -13.11
N LEU A 156 1.33 3.78 -14.15
CA LEU A 156 0.42 2.76 -14.69
C LEU A 156 1.06 1.41 -15.12
N ALA A 157 2.28 1.06 -14.72
CA ALA A 157 3.01 -0.08 -15.33
C ALA A 157 2.92 -1.45 -14.62
N LEU A 158 2.05 -1.62 -13.62
CA LEU A 158 2.04 -2.81 -12.74
C LEU A 158 0.69 -3.54 -12.64
N GLU A 159 -0.21 -3.35 -13.61
CA GLU A 159 -1.44 -4.17 -13.75
C GLU A 159 -1.13 -5.61 -14.17
#